data_AF-A0A2X1LD86-F1
#
_entry.id   AF-A0A2X1LD86-F1
#
_cell.length_a   1.000
_cell.length_b   1.000
_cell.length_c   1.000
_cell.angle_alpha   90.00
_cell.angle_beta   90.00
_cell.angle_gamma   90.00
#
_symmetry.space_group_name_H-M   'P 1'
#
loop_
_entity.id
_entity.type
_entity.pdbx_description
1 polymer ?
#
loop_
_entity_poly.entity_id
_entity_poly.type
_entity_poly.pdbx_seq_one_letter_code
_entity_poly.pdbx_strand_id
1 'polypeptide(L)' 'MKTLSPAVITLPWRQDAAEFYFSRLSHLPWAMLLHSGYADHPYSRFDIVVAEPICTLTTFGKETVVSESEKTHNDH' A
#
# COMPACT_ATOMS: atom_id res chain seq x y z
N MET A 1 -23.50 -0.13 4.55
CA MET A 1 -22.13 0.43 4.47
C MET A 1 -21.35 -0.09 5.67
N LYS A 2 -20.11 -0.53 5.50
CA LYS A 2 -19.20 -0.77 6.62
C LYS A 2 -18.54 0.57 6.95
N THR A 3 -18.81 1.13 8.13
CA THR A 3 -18.38 2.48 8.55
C THR A 3 -17.41 2.45 9.71
N LEU A 4 -16.97 1.26 10.12
CA LEU A 4 -16.00 1.09 11.18
C LEU A 4 -14.64 1.61 10.73
N SER A 5 -14.00 2.40 11.59
CA SER A 5 -12.60 2.75 11.42
C SER A 5 -11.74 1.48 11.36
N PRO A 6 -10.65 1.47 10.56
CA PRO A 6 -9.73 0.35 10.56
C PRO A 6 -9.10 0.17 11.93
N ALA A 7 -8.77 -1.07 12.30
CA ALA A 7 -7.93 -1.32 13.46
C ALA A 7 -6.53 -0.74 13.21
N VAL A 8 -5.94 -0.11 14.22
CA VAL A 8 -4.63 0.55 14.13
C VAL A 8 -3.67 -0.10 15.11
N ILE A 9 -2.47 -0.44 14.61
CA ILE A 9 -1.36 -0.92 15.42
C ILE A 9 -0.17 0.02 15.17
N THR A 10 0.37 0.59 16.24
CA THR A 10 1.58 1.43 16.16
C THR A 10 2.82 0.56 16.17
N LEU A 11 3.75 0.81 15.25
CA LEU A 11 5.06 0.17 15.20
C LEU A 11 6.13 1.08 15.84
N PRO A 12 7.29 0.53 16.27
CA PRO A 12 8.37 1.34 16.80
C PRO A 12 8.81 2.44 15.83
N TRP A 13 8.98 3.66 16.35
CA TRP A 13 9.43 4.79 15.56
C TRP A 13 10.87 4.59 15.06
N ARG A 14 11.08 4.97 13.80
CA ARG A 14 12.39 5.12 13.15
C ARG A 14 12.26 6.11 12.01
N GLN A 15 13.30 6.89 11.76
CA GLN A 15 13.26 7.94 10.74
C GLN A 15 13.10 7.35 9.33
N ASP A 16 13.75 6.22 9.06
CA ASP A 16 13.76 5.52 7.76
C ASP A 16 12.69 4.43 7.64
N ALA A 17 11.57 4.54 8.38
CA ALA A 17 10.56 3.48 8.47
C ALA A 17 10.03 3.07 7.09
N ALA A 18 9.72 4.04 6.24
CA ALA A 18 9.17 3.82 4.92
C ALA A 18 10.08 2.94 4.07
N GLU A 19 11.36 3.31 3.94
CA GLU A 19 12.36 2.58 3.18
C GLU A 19 12.65 1.21 3.81
N PHE A 20 12.75 1.16 5.15
CA PHE A 20 12.99 -0.08 5.87
C PHE A 20 11.93 -1.14 5.59
N TYR A 21 10.64 -0.80 5.72
CA TYR A 21 9.56 -1.76 5.46
C TYR A 21 9.39 -2.03 3.97
N PHE A 22 9.52 -1.02 3.12
CA PHE A 22 9.35 -1.17 1.68
C PHE A 22 10.48 -1.98 1.02
N SER A 23 11.69 -2.00 1.58
CA SER A 23 12.83 -2.75 1.03
C SER A 23 12.49 -4.22 0.74
N ARG A 24 11.71 -4.86 1.62
CA ARG A 24 11.26 -6.25 1.50
C ARG A 24 10.13 -6.44 0.50
N LEU A 25 9.40 -5.39 0.17
CA LEU A 25 8.24 -5.40 -0.71
C LEU A 25 8.58 -4.93 -2.13
N SER A 26 9.70 -4.23 -2.30
CA SER A 26 10.06 -3.50 -3.52
C SER A 26 10.04 -4.32 -4.82
N HIS A 27 10.20 -5.64 -4.71
CA HIS A 27 10.20 -6.56 -5.85
C HIS A 27 8.81 -7.12 -6.20
N LEU A 28 7.82 -6.94 -5.32
CA LEU A 28 6.47 -7.46 -5.51
C LEU A 28 5.70 -6.56 -6.49
N PRO A 29 4.98 -7.15 -7.48
CA PRO A 29 4.04 -6.38 -8.28
C PRO A 29 3.06 -5.63 -7.38
N TRP A 30 2.76 -4.38 -7.74
CA TRP A 30 1.83 -3.50 -7.01
C TRP A 30 2.26 -3.09 -5.59
N ALA A 31 3.47 -3.41 -5.16
CA ALA A 31 4.04 -2.72 -4.01
C ALA A 31 4.31 -1.26 -4.38
N MET A 32 3.77 -0.33 -3.60
CA MET A 32 3.92 1.10 -3.84
C MET A 32 4.40 1.81 -2.59
N LEU A 33 5.30 2.76 -2.78
CA LEU A 33 5.77 3.69 -1.78
C LEU A 33 5.55 5.11 -2.29
N LEU A 34 4.76 5.89 -1.55
CA LEU A 34 4.70 7.34 -1.67
C LEU A 34 5.57 7.93 -0.57
N HIS A 35 6.76 8.39 -0.95
CA HIS A 35 7.75 8.93 -0.02
C HIS A 35 7.82 10.45 -0.10
N SER A 36 7.83 11.10 1.06
CA SER A 36 7.96 12.55 1.23
C SER A 36 9.40 13.05 1.07
N GLY A 37 10.36 12.17 0.80
CA GLY A 37 11.74 12.52 0.43
C GLY A 37 12.55 13.15 1.55
N TYR A 38 12.16 12.91 2.81
CA TYR A 38 12.72 13.57 4.00
C TYR A 38 12.74 15.10 3.92
N ALA A 39 11.91 15.70 3.07
CA ALA A 39 11.92 17.13 2.85
C ALA A 39 11.39 17.87 4.09
N ASP A 40 12.02 18.99 4.42
CA ASP A 40 11.53 19.92 5.43
C ASP A 40 10.53 20.89 4.79
N HIS A 41 9.32 20.40 4.52
CA HIS A 41 8.25 21.15 3.87
C HIS A 41 6.89 20.80 4.51
N PRO A 42 5.94 21.76 4.66
CA PRO A 42 4.63 21.47 5.26
C PRO A 42 3.81 20.41 4.51
N TYR A 43 4.16 20.10 3.26
CA TYR A 43 3.49 19.10 2.42
C TYR A 43 4.26 17.78 2.26
N SER A 44 5.35 17.55 3.01
CA SER A 44 6.18 16.34 2.99
C SER A 44 6.13 15.59 4.33
N ARG A 45 4.94 15.52 4.94
CA ARG A 45 4.77 15.01 6.30
C ARG A 45 4.70 13.49 6.42
N PHE A 46 4.21 12.81 5.38
CA PHE A 46 3.82 11.40 5.49
C PHE A 46 4.46 10.56 4.40
N ASP A 47 4.84 9.36 4.81
CA ASP A 47 5.17 8.27 3.91
C ASP A 47 4.06 7.22 3.97
N ILE A 48 3.67 6.69 2.82
CA ILE A 48 2.63 5.67 2.72
C ILE A 48 3.18 4.46 1.96
N VAL A 49 3.10 3.30 2.58
CA VAL A 49 3.48 2.01 1.99
C VAL A 49 2.22 1.17 1.82
N VAL A 50 2.02 0.59 0.64
CA VAL A 50 0.96 -0.38 0.34
C VAL A 50 1.53 -1.54 -0.48
N ALA A 51 0.92 -2.72 -0.33
CA ALA A 51 1.19 -3.91 -1.13
C ALA A 51 -0.05 -4.84 -1.05
N GLU A 52 -0.02 -5.96 -1.77
CA GLU A 52 -1.09 -6.98 -1.77
C GLU A 52 -2.48 -6.39 -2.08
N PRO A 53 -2.68 -5.81 -3.27
CA PRO A 53 -3.98 -5.26 -3.63
C PRO A 53 -5.04 -6.38 -3.71
N ILE A 54 -6.19 -6.16 -3.08
CA ILE A 54 -7.35 -7.07 -3.22
C ILE A 54 -8.06 -6.93 -4.58
N CYS A 55 -7.77 -5.84 -5.29
CA CYS A 55 -8.27 -5.54 -6.62
C CYS A 55 -7.28 -4.61 -7.32
N THR A 56 -7.01 -4.88 -8.60
CA THR A 56 -6.17 -4.06 -9.47
C THR A 56 -6.96 -3.61 -10.68
N LEU A 57 -6.66 -2.41 -11.17
CA LEU A 57 -7.24 -1.85 -12.38
C LEU A 57 -6.11 -1.48 -13.33
N THR A 58 -6.10 -2.07 -14.51
CA THR A 58 -5.07 -1.82 -15.53
C THR A 58 -5.73 -1.39 -16.83
N THR A 59 -5.41 -0.20 -17.33
CA THR A 59 -6.00 0.36 -18.56
C THR A 59 -5.00 0.33 -19.71
N PHE A 60 -5.41 -0.29 -20.82
CA PHE A 60 -4.69 -0.27 -22.09
C PHE A 60 -5.60 0.31 -23.18
N GLY A 61 -5.29 1.52 -23.65
CA GLY A 61 -6.09 2.21 -24.67
C GLY A 61 -7.51 2.52 -24.18
N LYS A 62 -8.51 1.87 -24.79
CA LYS A 62 -9.94 2.04 -24.45
C LYS A 62 -10.46 0.98 -23.48
N GLU A 63 -9.62 0.03 -23.09
CA GLU A 63 -10.00 -1.13 -22.28
C GLU A 63 -9.38 -1.03 -20.89
N THR A 64 -10.17 -1.36 -19.86
CA THR A 64 -9.70 -1.47 -18.48
C THR A 64 -9.98 -2.89 -17.98
N VAL A 65 -8.91 -3.59 -17.62
CA VAL A 65 -8.97 -4.89 -16.96
C VAL A 65 -9.09 -4.64 -15.46
N VAL A 66 -10.17 -5.15 -14.88
CA VAL A 66 -10.37 -5.20 -13.42
C VAL A 66 -10.05 -6.63 -12.97
N SER A 67 -9.05 -6.79 -12.10
CA SER A 67 -8.64 -8.08 -11.55
C SER A 67 -8.76 -8.07 -10.04
N GLU A 68 -9.71 -8.82 -9.52
CA GLU A 68 -9.86 -9.07 -8.09
C GLU A 68 -9.02 -10.29 -7.70
N SER A 69 -8.35 -10.23 -6.56
CA SER A 69 -7.68 -11.41 -6.01
C SER A 69 -8.74 -12.40 -5.53
N GLU A 70 -8.67 -13.65 -6.00
CA GLU A 70 -9.49 -14.76 -5.53
C GLU A 70 -9.43 -14.79 -3.99
N LYS A 71 -10.58 -14.60 -3.34
CA LYS A 71 -10.68 -14.84 -1.90
C LYS A 71 -10.59 -16.34 -1.70
N THR A 72 -9.41 -16.87 -1.39
CA THR A 72 -9.31 -18.24 -0.87
C THR A 72 -10.04 -18.27 0.48
N HIS A 73 -11.35 -18.56 0.45
CA HIS A 73 -12.08 -18.99 1.64
C HIS A 73 -11.55 -20.38 1.98
N ASN A 74 -10.45 -20.44 2.74
CA ASN A 74 -10.12 -21.64 3.48
C ASN A 74 -11.06 -21.68 4.69
N ASP A 75 -12.29 -22.15 4.46
CA ASP A 75 -13.10 -22.73 5.53
C ASP A 75 -12.54 -24.13 5.81
N HIS A 76 -11.83 -24.25 6.92
CA HIS A 76 -11.53 -25.51 7.60
C HIS A 76 -12.12 -25.45 9.00
#